data_AF-A0A2K3KJU0-F1
#
_entry.id   AF-A0A2K3KJU0-F1
#
_cell.length_a   1.000
_cell.length_b   1.000
_cell.length_c   1.000
_cell.angle_alpha   90.00
_cell.angle_beta   90.00
_cell.angle_gamma   90.00
#
_symmetry.space_group_name_H-M   'P 1'
#
loop_
_entity.id
_entity.type
_entity.pdbx_description
1 polymer ?
#
loop_
_entity_poly.entity_id
_entity_poly.type
_entity_poly.pdbx_seq_one_letter_code
_entity_poly.pdbx_strand_id
1 'polypeptide(L)' 'MGEEKEDPQKLKRLAADSYDYDNDSRWPDYWNNILIPPHMSSRDDVVSHFKRKFYQRYI' A
#
# COMPACT_ATOMS: atom_id res chain seq x y z
N MET A 1 -10.74 -5.45 29.53
CA MET A 1 -10.42 -6.30 28.38
C MET A 1 -10.86 -5.54 27.14
N GLY A 2 -9.90 -5.05 26.36
CA GLY A 2 -10.15 -4.16 25.22
C GLY A 2 -10.77 -4.95 24.07
N GLU A 3 -11.88 -4.42 23.56
CA GLU A 3 -12.68 -5.00 22.49
C GLU A 3 -11.81 -5.57 21.35
N GLU A 4 -12.07 -6.82 21.00
CA GLU A 4 -11.71 -7.47 19.74
C GLU A 4 -12.43 -6.80 18.56
N LYS A 5 -12.23 -5.49 18.40
CA LYS A 5 -12.48 -4.81 17.12
C LYS A 5 -11.40 -5.31 16.20
N GLU A 6 -11.78 -6.06 15.17
CA GLU A 6 -10.93 -6.40 14.03
C GLU A 6 -9.96 -5.26 13.80
N ASP A 7 -8.68 -5.52 14.06
CA ASP A 7 -7.67 -4.48 14.22
C ASP A 7 -7.82 -3.51 13.04
N PRO A 8 -8.19 -2.24 13.24
CA PRO A 8 -8.50 -1.35 12.12
C PRO A 8 -7.31 -1.23 11.16
N GLN A 9 -6.10 -1.57 11.61
CA GLN A 9 -4.94 -1.77 10.76
C GLN A 9 -5.03 -2.98 9.83
N LYS A 10 -5.55 -4.13 10.27
CA LYS A 10 -5.79 -5.32 9.43
C LYS A 10 -6.83 -5.04 8.34
N LEU A 11 -7.94 -4.40 8.68
CA LEU A 11 -8.97 -4.01 7.70
C LEU A 11 -8.41 -3.04 6.65
N LYS A 12 -7.60 -2.06 7.08
CA LYS A 12 -6.90 -1.15 6.15
C LYS A 12 -5.90 -1.87 5.25
N ARG A 13 -5.21 -2.91 5.73
CA ARG A 13 -4.30 -3.71 4.91
C ARG A 13 -5.06 -4.52 3.85
N LEU A 14 -6.18 -5.14 4.22
CA LEU A 14 -7.02 -5.89 3.29
C LEU A 14 -7.62 -4.98 2.21
N ALA A 15 -8.12 -3.81 2.61
CA ALA A 15 -8.66 -2.82 1.68
C ALA A 15 -7.57 -2.28 0.74
N ALA A 16 -6.38 -1.97 1.27
CA ALA A 16 -5.25 -1.56 0.46
C ALA A 16 -4.78 -2.66 -0.50
N ASP A 17 -4.74 -3.92 -0.09
CA ASP A 17 -4.31 -5.02 -0.96
C ASP A 17 -5.35 -5.30 -2.07
N SER A 18 -6.62 -4.97 -1.85
CA SER A 18 -7.72 -5.12 -2.83
C SER A 18 -7.98 -3.87 -3.67
N TYR A 19 -7.25 -2.77 -3.45
CA TYR A 19 -7.46 -1.52 -4.15
C TYR A 19 -6.91 -1.57 -5.58
N ASP A 20 -7.64 -0.95 -6.53
CA ASP A 20 -7.25 -0.88 -7.93
C ASP A 20 -6.30 0.30 -8.18
N TYR A 21 -5.00 0.05 -7.97
CA TYR A 21 -3.94 1.04 -8.20
C TYR A 21 -3.69 1.33 -9.67
N ASP A 22 -4.10 0.44 -10.59
CA ASP A 22 -3.91 0.64 -12.03
C ASP A 22 -4.88 1.68 -12.59
N ASN A 23 -6.05 1.85 -11.95
CA ASN A 23 -7.01 2.90 -12.28
C ASN A 23 -6.71 4.26 -11.61
N ASP A 24 -5.80 4.31 -10.63
CA ASP A 24 -5.39 5.55 -9.98
C ASP A 24 -4.18 6.18 -10.68
N SER A 25 -4.41 7.28 -11.41
CA SER A 25 -3.36 8.01 -12.13
C SER A 25 -2.25 8.56 -11.22
N ARG A 26 -2.47 8.67 -9.90
CA ARG A 26 -1.46 9.14 -8.94
C ARG A 26 -0.49 8.04 -8.53
N TRP A 27 -0.85 6.77 -8.71
CA TRP A 27 0.00 5.64 -8.32
C TRP A 27 1.31 5.59 -9.12
N PRO A 28 1.33 5.70 -10.48
CA PRO A 28 2.57 5.74 -11.25
C PRO A 28 3.50 6.87 -10.85
N ASP A 29 2.98 8.09 -10.66
CA ASP A 29 3.77 9.24 -10.22
C ASP A 29 4.32 9.03 -8.81
N TYR A 30 3.49 8.51 -7.89
CA TYR A 30 3.95 8.16 -6.54
C TYR A 30 5.07 7.12 -6.59
N TRP A 31 4.88 6.04 -7.35
CA TRP A 31 5.84 4.94 -7.47
C TRP A 31 7.17 5.40 -8.05
N ASN A 32 7.15 6.21 -9.12
CA ASN A 32 8.38 6.75 -9.73
C ASN A 32 9.14 7.71 -8.81
N ASN A 33 8.47 8.38 -7.87
CA ASN A 33 9.10 9.25 -6.88
C ASN A 33 9.73 8.48 -5.70
N ILE A 34 9.45 7.17 -5.56
CA ILE A 34 10.03 6.36 -4.50
C ILE A 34 11.44 5.92 -4.91
N LEU A 35 12.42 6.25 -4.08
CA LEU A 35 13.80 5.81 -4.26
C LEU A 35 13.95 4.36 -3.75
N ILE A 36 13.71 3.38 -4.63
CA ILE A 36 13.87 1.96 -4.31
C ILE A 36 15.18 1.45 -4.93
N PRO A 37 16.03 0.73 -4.18
CA PRO A 37 17.16 0.04 -4.78
C PRO A 37 16.69 -0.91 -5.90
N PRO A 38 17.35 -0.96 -7.06
CA PRO A 38 16.85 -1.69 -8.24
C PRO A 38 16.73 -3.22 -8.03
N HIS A 39 17.42 -3.79 -7.05
CA HIS A 39 17.28 -5.20 -6.67
C HIS A 39 16.09 -5.47 -5.73
N MET A 40 15.45 -4.42 -5.20
CA MET A 40 14.31 -4.51 -4.28
C MET A 40 12.98 -4.13 -4.93
N SER A 41 12.99 -3.37 -6.03
CA SER A 41 11.76 -2.90 -6.71
C SER A 41 10.89 -4.03 -7.27
N SER A 42 11.49 -5.17 -7.61
CA SER A 42 10.77 -6.36 -8.09
C SER A 42 10.23 -7.25 -6.97
N ARG A 43 10.49 -6.93 -5.69
CA ARG A 43 9.97 -7.74 -4.57
C ARG A 43 8.53 -7.36 -4.26
N ASP A 44 7.64 -8.34 -4.28
CA ASP A 44 6.23 -8.17 -3.90
C ASP A 44 6.03 -7.54 -2.52
N ASP A 45 6.90 -7.87 -1.55
CA ASP A 45 6.85 -7.27 -0.20
C ASP A 45 6.99 -5.74 -0.25
N VAL A 46 7.88 -5.25 -1.12
CA VAL A 46 8.20 -3.83 -1.26
C VAL A 46 7.07 -3.11 -1.96
N VAL A 47 6.59 -3.66 -3.08
CA VAL A 47 5.42 -3.14 -3.80
C VAL A 47 4.21 -3.07 -2.86
N SER A 48 3.93 -4.14 -2.12
CA SER A 48 2.81 -4.20 -1.17
C SER A 48 2.97 -3.19 -0.02
N HIS A 49 4.19 -2.98 0.48
CA HIS A 49 4.46 -1.98 1.51
C HIS A 49 4.12 -0.57 1.04
N PHE A 50 4.53 -0.20 -0.18
CA PHE A 50 4.28 1.12 -0.74
C PHE A 50 2.84 1.31 -1.20
N LYS A 51 2.18 0.27 -1.73
CA LYS A 51 0.73 0.27 -1.99
C LYS A 51 -0.06 0.62 -0.72
N ARG A 52 0.25 -0.04 0.40
CA ARG A 52 -0.37 0.26 1.70
C ARG A 52 -0.10 1.68 2.19
N LYS A 53 1.13 2.20 2.00
CA LYS A 53 1.46 3.60 2.34
C LYS A 53 0.72 4.60 1.46
N PHE A 54 0.62 4.33 0.16
CA PHE A 54 -0.16 5.14 -0.77
C PHE A 54 -1.63 5.16 -0.34
N TYR A 55 -2.22 3.99 -0.11
CA TYR A 55 -3.60 3.85 0.32
C TYR A 55 -3.88 4.66 1.59
N GLN A 56 -3.04 4.52 2.63
CA GLN A 56 -3.17 5.29 3.87
C GLN A 56 -3.02 6.82 3.70
N ARG A 57 -2.35 7.27 2.63
CA ARG A 57 -2.07 8.69 2.40
C ARG A 57 -3.14 9.37 1.55
N TYR A 58 -3.75 8.64 0.61
CA TYR A 58 -4.61 9.22 -0.42
C TYR A 58 -6.07 8.74 -0.36
N ILE A 59 -6.37 7.72 0.46
CA ILE A 59 -7.71 7.12 0.66
C ILE A 59 -8.03 7.10 2.17
#